data_AF-A0A961EB90-F1
#
_entry.id   AF-A0A961EB90-F1
#
_cell.length_a   1.000
_cell.length_b   1.000
_cell.length_c   1.000
_cell.angle_alpha   90.00
_cell.angle_beta   90.00
_cell.angle_gamma   90.00
#
_symmetry.space_group_name_H-M   'P 1'
#
loop_
_entity.id
_entity.type
_entity.pdbx_description
1 polymer ?
#
loop_
_entity_poly.entity_id
_entity_poly.type
_entity_poly.pdbx_seq_one_letter_code
_entity_poly.pdbx_strand_id
1 'polypeptide(L)'
;MSNTALTAMRTRSLDSLDSFCTLLRVGRDCGAIVPDEDEVRKRYRQIDRVNVSDLASDAFMLAGAHHTLAALAVQIPGRSVLLRNAWTQVGDSLGSMVTAHGDRVDADLIVLRDWAEATVAAASGIEQLLITWYRAVDRAGEPLVCGVPADGAAEAVRAGTVSPSLLADDISARVTLFDTAADTTDNGIAEMFHVLGTATDDLAGGAPIAPSDSRSGQLALAGDE
;
A
#
# COMPACT_ATOMS: atom_id res chain seq x y z
N MET A 1 8.35 -0.01 11.52
CA MET A 1 8.47 -0.70 12.84
C MET A 1 8.66 -2.20 12.56
N SER A 2 8.87 -3.08 13.55
CA SER A 2 8.86 -4.53 13.27
C SER A 2 7.43 -5.02 13.06
N ASN A 3 7.23 -6.02 12.18
CA ASN A 3 5.93 -6.67 11.93
C ASN A 3 5.25 -7.14 13.26
N THR A 4 6.06 -7.51 14.25
CA THR A 4 5.63 -7.86 15.61
C THR A 4 4.90 -6.72 16.33
N ALA A 5 5.33 -5.47 16.16
CA ALA A 5 4.72 -4.32 16.84
C ALA A 5 3.32 -4.02 16.27
N LEU A 6 3.16 -4.04 14.95
CA LEU A 6 1.87 -3.85 14.30
C LEU A 6 0.90 -4.98 14.65
N THR A 7 1.39 -6.22 14.70
CA THR A 7 0.62 -7.39 15.14
C THR A 7 0.12 -7.24 16.58
N ALA A 8 0.99 -6.78 17.50
CA ALA A 8 0.60 -6.54 18.88
C ALA A 8 -0.46 -5.41 19.01
N MET A 9 -0.34 -4.35 18.20
CA MET A 9 -1.34 -3.29 18.13
C MET A 9 -2.68 -3.81 17.61
N ARG A 10 -2.65 -4.63 16.55
CA ARG A 10 -3.85 -5.29 16.02
C ARG A 10 -4.55 -6.13 17.09
N THR A 11 -3.84 -7.00 17.80
CA THR A 11 -4.40 -7.80 18.88
C THR A 11 -5.05 -6.94 19.96
N ARG A 12 -4.34 -5.91 20.44
CA ARG A 12 -4.90 -5.00 21.45
C ARG A 12 -6.16 -4.28 20.96
N SER A 13 -6.14 -3.82 19.71
CA SER A 13 -7.28 -3.10 19.15
C SER A 13 -8.52 -3.97 18.99
N LEU A 14 -8.38 -5.30 18.89
CA LEU A 14 -9.53 -6.23 18.94
C LEU A 14 -10.17 -6.25 20.33
N ASP A 15 -9.37 -6.30 21.40
CA ASP A 15 -9.89 -6.24 22.77
C ASP A 15 -10.58 -4.88 23.03
N SER A 16 -9.99 -3.80 22.52
CA SER A 16 -10.59 -2.46 22.57
C SER A 16 -11.86 -2.33 21.72
N LEU A 17 -11.94 -3.03 20.59
CA LEU A 17 -13.16 -3.08 19.77
C LEU A 17 -14.32 -3.72 20.54
N ASP A 18 -14.07 -4.82 21.25
CA ASP A 18 -15.09 -5.49 22.08
C ASP A 18 -15.57 -4.58 23.23
N SER A 19 -14.62 -3.85 23.83
CA SER A 19 -14.92 -2.84 24.85
C SER A 19 -15.77 -1.70 24.28
N PHE A 20 -15.41 -1.20 23.09
CA PHE A 20 -16.17 -0.18 22.38
C PHE A 20 -17.59 -0.65 22.06
N CYS A 21 -17.78 -1.88 21.56
CA CYS A 21 -19.11 -2.42 21.27
C CYS A 21 -19.98 -2.54 22.54
N THR A 22 -19.36 -2.90 23.68
CA THR A 22 -20.04 -2.90 24.98
C THR A 22 -20.51 -1.49 25.37
N LEU A 23 -19.68 -0.47 25.12
CA LEU A 23 -20.04 0.92 25.36
C LEU A 23 -21.19 1.41 24.47
N LEU A 24 -21.22 1.01 23.20
CA LEU A 24 -22.34 1.37 22.31
C LEU A 24 -23.67 0.83 22.85
N ARG A 25 -23.68 -0.40 23.37
CA ARG A 25 -24.87 -0.97 24.01
C ARG A 25 -25.32 -0.16 25.23
N VAL A 26 -24.39 0.22 26.11
CA VAL A 26 -24.69 1.10 27.26
C VAL A 26 -25.22 2.47 26.80
N GLY A 27 -24.62 3.04 25.76
CA GLY A 27 -25.07 4.30 25.17
C GLY A 27 -26.49 4.21 24.62
N ARG A 28 -26.81 3.13 23.91
CA ARG A 28 -28.16 2.86 23.38
C ARG A 28 -29.19 2.78 24.51
N ASP A 29 -28.86 2.07 25.60
CA ASP A 29 -29.73 1.97 26.78
C ASP A 29 -29.95 3.32 27.48
N CYS A 30 -29.01 4.27 27.32
CA CYS A 30 -29.09 5.64 27.83
C CYS A 30 -29.66 6.65 26.82
N GLY A 31 -30.11 6.20 25.64
CA GLY A 31 -30.74 7.04 24.61
C GLY A 31 -29.79 7.68 23.61
N ALA A 32 -28.51 7.29 23.57
CA ALA A 32 -27.58 7.73 22.53
C ALA A 32 -27.89 7.07 21.18
N ILE A 33 -27.75 7.83 20.09
CA ILE A 33 -27.84 7.31 18.73
C ILE A 33 -26.46 6.76 18.37
N VAL A 34 -26.35 5.43 18.27
CA VAL A 34 -25.09 4.71 18.05
C VAL A 34 -25.23 3.72 16.91
N PRO A 35 -24.13 3.42 16.19
CA PRO A 35 -24.15 2.39 15.15
C PRO A 35 -24.37 0.99 15.74
N ASP A 36 -24.79 0.07 14.88
CA ASP A 36 -24.92 -1.33 15.26
C ASP A 36 -23.56 -2.02 15.34
N GLU A 37 -23.45 -2.96 16.29
CA GLU A 37 -22.20 -3.67 16.54
C GLU A 37 -21.70 -4.40 15.29
N ASP A 38 -22.60 -4.98 14.50
CA ASP A 38 -22.26 -5.66 13.25
C ASP A 38 -21.64 -4.71 12.22
N GLU A 39 -22.11 -3.46 12.17
CA GLU A 39 -21.57 -2.43 11.25
C GLU A 39 -20.16 -2.03 11.66
N VAL A 40 -19.96 -1.78 12.96
CA VAL A 40 -18.66 -1.45 13.55
C VAL A 40 -17.65 -2.57 13.30
N ARG A 41 -18.02 -3.83 13.56
CA ARG A 41 -17.16 -5.00 13.32
C ARG A 41 -16.90 -5.26 11.84
N LYS A 42 -17.89 -5.01 10.97
CA LYS A 42 -17.70 -5.10 9.52
C LYS A 42 -16.65 -4.09 9.05
N ARG A 43 -16.76 -2.84 9.52
CA ARG A 43 -15.86 -1.75 9.14
C ARG A 43 -14.44 -1.98 9.64
N TYR A 44 -14.29 -2.42 10.88
CA TYR A 44 -12.98 -2.84 11.40
C TYR A 44 -12.34 -3.94 10.53
N ARG A 45 -13.09 -5.00 10.20
CA ARG A 45 -12.60 -6.10 9.36
C ARG A 45 -12.22 -5.68 7.94
N GLN A 46 -12.83 -4.63 7.41
CA GLN A 46 -12.50 -4.13 6.07
C GLN A 46 -11.08 -3.58 6.02
N ILE A 47 -10.73 -2.70 6.97
CA ILE A 47 -9.40 -2.11 7.10
C ILE A 47 -8.35 -3.17 7.49
N ASP A 48 -8.72 -4.06 8.42
CA ASP A 48 -7.86 -5.09 8.99
C ASP A 48 -7.41 -6.19 8.00
N ARG A 49 -8.05 -6.27 6.83
CA ARG A 49 -7.68 -7.20 5.74
C ARG A 49 -6.42 -6.78 4.99
N VAL A 50 -5.98 -5.54 5.13
CA VAL A 50 -4.87 -5.00 4.36
C VAL A 50 -3.54 -5.60 4.85
N ASN A 51 -2.90 -6.39 3.99
CA ASN A 51 -1.62 -7.03 4.29
C ASN A 51 -0.45 -6.15 3.82
N VAL A 52 -0.01 -5.26 4.70
CA VAL A 52 1.16 -4.39 4.44
C VAL A 52 2.47 -5.18 4.28
N SER A 53 2.55 -6.39 4.84
CA SER A 53 3.78 -7.20 4.78
C SER A 53 4.02 -7.79 3.39
N ASP A 54 2.95 -8.17 2.68
CA ASP A 54 3.04 -8.64 1.30
C ASP A 54 3.51 -7.49 0.40
N LEU A 55 2.93 -6.29 0.55
CA LEU A 55 3.33 -5.11 -0.23
C LEU A 55 4.80 -4.71 0.02
N ALA A 56 5.27 -4.79 1.26
CA ALA A 56 6.68 -4.55 1.60
C ALA A 56 7.60 -5.62 0.99
N SER A 57 7.17 -6.87 0.94
CA SER A 57 7.89 -7.97 0.30
C SER A 57 8.01 -7.73 -1.20
N ASP A 58 6.92 -7.34 -1.86
CA ASP A 58 6.90 -7.01 -3.29
C ASP A 58 7.85 -5.84 -3.60
N ALA A 59 7.85 -4.81 -2.76
CA ALA A 59 8.76 -3.67 -2.89
C ALA A 59 10.24 -4.10 -2.82
N PHE A 60 10.57 -5.01 -1.91
CA PHE A 60 11.93 -5.57 -1.79
C PHE A 60 12.32 -6.40 -3.02
N MET A 61 11.40 -7.20 -3.55
CA MET A 61 11.61 -7.99 -4.76
C MET A 61 11.86 -7.09 -5.98
N LEU A 62 11.10 -6.00 -6.15
CA LEU A 62 11.30 -5.02 -7.21
C LEU A 62 12.66 -4.33 -7.10
N ALA A 63 13.05 -3.91 -5.90
CA ALA A 63 14.36 -3.31 -5.66
C ALA A 63 15.51 -4.29 -5.97
N GLY A 64 15.37 -5.57 -5.61
CA GLY A 64 16.32 -6.62 -5.94
C GLY A 64 16.43 -6.88 -7.44
N ALA A 65 15.29 -6.87 -8.15
CA ALA A 65 15.25 -7.00 -9.60
C ALA A 65 15.96 -5.82 -10.28
N HIS A 66 15.69 -4.59 -9.84
CA HIS A 66 16.38 -3.38 -10.33
C HIS A 66 17.90 -3.50 -10.13
N HIS A 67 18.35 -3.87 -8.92
CA HIS A 67 19.78 -4.02 -8.64
C HIS A 67 20.45 -5.04 -9.57
N THR A 68 19.79 -6.18 -9.77
CA THR A 68 20.29 -7.27 -10.63
C THR A 68 20.38 -6.84 -12.09
N LEU A 69 19.33 -6.19 -12.61
CA LEU A 69 19.29 -5.72 -13.99
C LEU A 69 20.27 -4.56 -14.23
N ALA A 70 20.42 -3.63 -13.28
CA ALA A 70 21.39 -2.55 -13.37
C ALA A 70 22.83 -3.08 -13.44
N ALA A 71 23.17 -4.11 -12.65
CA ALA A 71 24.48 -4.76 -12.71
C ALA A 71 24.77 -5.40 -14.07
N LEU A 72 23.75 -5.93 -14.75
CA LEU A 72 23.86 -6.46 -16.12
C LEU A 72 23.98 -5.33 -17.16
N ALA A 73 23.21 -4.26 -17.01
CA ALA A 73 23.19 -3.12 -17.93
C ALA A 73 24.55 -2.42 -18.03
N VAL A 74 25.28 -2.31 -16.91
CA VAL A 74 26.64 -1.75 -16.87
C VAL A 74 27.62 -2.49 -17.81
N GLN A 75 27.35 -3.74 -18.18
CA GLN A 75 28.19 -4.50 -19.11
C GLN A 75 27.95 -4.18 -20.59
N ILE A 76 26.81 -3.55 -20.94
CA ILE A 76 26.39 -3.31 -22.32
C ILE A 76 27.41 -2.46 -23.11
N PRO A 77 27.92 -1.33 -22.57
CA PRO A 77 28.92 -0.51 -23.29
C PRO A 77 30.18 -1.31 -23.64
N GLY A 78 30.69 -2.11 -22.70
CA GLY A 78 31.86 -2.96 -22.92
C GLY A 78 31.64 -4.01 -24.01
N ARG A 79 30.45 -4.61 -24.07
CA ARG A 79 30.08 -5.57 -25.12
C ARG A 79 29.93 -4.90 -26.50
N SER A 80 29.40 -3.68 -26.57
CA SER A 80 29.29 -2.91 -27.82
C SER A 80 30.67 -2.61 -28.43
N VAL A 81 31.65 -2.21 -27.61
CA VAL A 81 33.02 -1.95 -28.07
C VAL A 81 33.69 -3.23 -28.60
N LEU A 82 33.52 -4.36 -27.90
CA LEU A 82 34.07 -5.64 -28.33
C LEU A 82 33.48 -6.10 -29.68
N LEU A 83 32.17 -5.95 -29.89
CA LEU A 83 31.51 -6.32 -31.15
C LEU A 83 31.98 -5.45 -32.32
N ARG A 84 32.11 -4.15 -32.11
CA ARG A 84 32.62 -3.20 -33.12
C ARG A 84 34.03 -3.57 -33.56
N ASN A 85 34.89 -3.93 -32.61
CA ASN A 85 36.28 -4.29 -32.88
C ASN A 85 36.43 -5.67 -33.54
N ALA A 86 35.54 -6.61 -33.23
CA ALA A 86 35.63 -7.98 -33.76
C ALA A 86 35.03 -8.15 -35.16
N TRP A 87 34.07 -7.29 -35.58
CA TRP A 87 33.33 -7.45 -36.84
C TRP A 87 33.44 -6.20 -37.72
N THR A 88 34.59 -5.99 -38.35
CA THR A 88 34.92 -4.72 -39.05
C THR A 88 33.99 -4.33 -40.20
N GLN A 89 33.26 -5.27 -40.81
CA GLN A 89 32.33 -4.97 -41.93
C GLN A 89 30.89 -4.66 -41.50
N VAL A 90 30.45 -5.14 -40.32
CA VAL A 90 29.05 -5.01 -39.85
C VAL A 90 28.98 -4.43 -38.42
N GLY A 91 30.13 -4.21 -37.79
CA GLY A 91 30.30 -3.87 -36.38
C GLY A 91 29.70 -2.52 -36.00
N ASP A 92 29.65 -1.56 -36.91
CA ASP A 92 28.98 -0.28 -36.67
C ASP A 92 27.45 -0.42 -36.61
N SER A 93 26.86 -1.24 -37.49
CA SER A 93 25.43 -1.53 -37.48
C SER A 93 25.02 -2.40 -36.28
N LEU A 94 25.85 -3.38 -35.90
CA LEU A 94 25.62 -4.18 -34.71
C LEU A 94 25.81 -3.32 -33.44
N GLY A 95 26.83 -2.46 -33.42
CA GLY A 95 27.10 -1.54 -32.33
C GLY A 95 25.97 -0.56 -32.09
N SER A 96 25.36 0.00 -33.15
CA SER A 96 24.23 0.93 -33.02
C SER A 96 22.97 0.24 -32.46
N MET A 97 22.70 -1.02 -32.85
CA MET A 97 21.60 -1.80 -32.26
C MET A 97 21.83 -2.09 -30.77
N VAL A 98 23.07 -2.41 -30.38
CA VAL A 98 23.41 -2.63 -28.96
C VAL A 98 23.30 -1.34 -28.15
N THR A 99 23.69 -0.19 -28.71
CA THR A 99 23.50 1.12 -28.06
C THR A 99 22.01 1.44 -27.89
N ALA A 100 21.20 1.30 -28.93
CA ALA A 100 19.75 1.54 -28.84
C ALA A 100 19.07 0.59 -27.83
N HIS A 101 19.55 -0.65 -27.72
CA HIS A 101 19.11 -1.56 -26.67
C HIS A 101 19.56 -1.11 -25.27
N GLY A 102 20.79 -0.59 -25.13
CA GLY A 102 21.27 0.00 -23.89
C GLY A 102 20.41 1.18 -23.42
N ASP A 103 20.12 2.13 -24.31
CA ASP A 103 19.28 3.30 -24.00
C ASP A 103 17.87 2.87 -23.54
N ARG A 104 17.34 1.80 -24.15
CA ARG A 104 16.06 1.21 -23.74
C ARG A 104 16.14 0.57 -22.36
N VAL A 105 17.19 -0.21 -22.10
CA VAL A 105 17.42 -0.84 -20.79
C VAL A 105 17.56 0.22 -19.70
N ASP A 106 18.25 1.32 -19.97
CA ASP A 106 18.38 2.44 -19.03
C ASP A 106 17.01 3.08 -18.72
N ALA A 107 16.16 3.27 -19.74
CA ALA A 107 14.80 3.75 -19.55
C ALA A 107 13.96 2.77 -18.70
N ASP A 108 13.99 1.47 -19.02
CA ASP A 108 13.26 0.44 -18.27
C ASP A 108 13.75 0.32 -16.82
N LEU A 109 15.05 0.55 -16.56
CA LEU A 109 15.62 0.57 -15.21
C LEU A 109 15.13 1.76 -14.38
N ILE A 110 15.00 2.95 -14.98
CA ILE A 110 14.41 4.12 -14.31
C ILE A 110 12.98 3.79 -13.86
N VAL A 111 12.19 3.22 -14.77
CA VAL A 111 10.81 2.80 -14.51
C VAL A 111 10.73 1.81 -13.35
N LEU A 112 11.56 0.77 -13.38
CA LEU A 112 11.58 -0.27 -12.35
C LEU A 112 12.01 0.29 -10.98
N ARG A 113 12.97 1.22 -10.96
CA ARG A 113 13.39 1.93 -9.74
C ARG A 113 12.22 2.73 -9.18
N ASP A 114 11.56 3.52 -10.01
CA ASP A 114 10.48 4.42 -9.58
C ASP A 114 9.29 3.60 -9.04
N TRP A 115 8.99 2.43 -9.63
CA TRP A 115 8.04 1.47 -9.07
C TRP A 115 8.46 0.89 -7.72
N ALA A 116 9.72 0.49 -7.57
CA ALA A 116 10.21 0.00 -6.30
C ALA A 116 10.07 1.07 -5.21
N GLU A 117 10.47 2.31 -5.49
CA GLU A 117 10.38 3.44 -4.57
C GLU A 117 8.92 3.78 -4.22
N ALA A 118 8.03 3.84 -5.21
CA ALA A 118 6.60 4.08 -4.99
C ALA A 118 5.96 2.98 -4.13
N THR A 119 6.30 1.71 -4.38
CA THR A 119 5.79 0.57 -3.61
C THR A 119 6.27 0.59 -2.17
N VAL A 120 7.55 0.94 -1.92
CA VAL A 120 8.07 1.16 -0.56
C VAL A 120 7.32 2.30 0.13
N ALA A 121 7.12 3.42 -0.55
CA ALA A 121 6.44 4.58 0.01
C ALA A 121 4.98 4.25 0.37
N ALA A 122 4.27 3.53 -0.51
CA ALA A 122 2.91 3.07 -0.26
C ALA A 122 2.85 2.10 0.92
N ALA A 123 3.74 1.11 1.00
CA ALA A 123 3.80 0.19 2.15
C ALA A 123 3.99 0.93 3.48
N SER A 124 4.93 1.88 3.52
CA SER A 124 5.18 2.72 4.70
C SER A 124 3.96 3.59 5.05
N GLY A 125 3.33 4.20 4.04
CA GLY A 125 2.13 5.01 4.23
C GLY A 125 0.95 4.20 4.80
N ILE A 126 0.69 3.02 4.24
CA ILE A 126 -0.33 2.09 4.73
C ILE A 126 -0.01 1.64 6.16
N GLU A 127 1.26 1.34 6.49
CA GLU A 127 1.67 1.02 7.87
C GLU A 127 1.30 2.15 8.84
N GLN A 128 1.56 3.41 8.49
CA GLN A 128 1.21 4.56 9.33
C GLN A 128 -0.30 4.77 9.47
N LEU A 129 -1.08 4.55 8.40
CA LEU A 129 -2.53 4.60 8.45
C LEU A 129 -3.07 3.51 9.40
N LEU A 130 -2.58 2.27 9.30
CA LEU A 130 -2.97 1.17 10.19
C LEU A 130 -2.58 1.44 11.65
N ILE A 131 -1.39 1.98 11.91
CA ILE A 131 -0.97 2.39 13.26
C ILE A 131 -1.94 3.43 13.84
N THR A 132 -2.32 4.41 13.03
CA THR A 132 -3.26 5.47 13.45
C THR A 132 -4.65 4.91 13.69
N TRP A 133 -5.12 4.03 12.81
CA TRP A 133 -6.37 3.31 12.94
C TRP A 133 -6.44 2.52 14.25
N TYR A 134 -5.47 1.64 14.53
CA TYR A 134 -5.47 0.84 15.75
C TYR A 134 -5.42 1.70 17.01
N ARG A 135 -4.69 2.83 16.99
CA ARG A 135 -4.70 3.79 18.11
C ARG A 135 -6.06 4.47 18.30
N ALA A 136 -6.77 4.79 17.22
CA ALA A 136 -8.10 5.37 17.30
C ALA A 136 -9.11 4.36 17.87
N VAL A 137 -9.02 3.09 17.47
CA VAL A 137 -9.83 1.99 18.03
C VAL A 137 -9.52 1.78 19.51
N ASP A 138 -8.23 1.73 19.88
CA ASP A 138 -7.80 1.66 21.29
C ASP A 138 -8.41 2.78 22.13
N ARG A 139 -8.36 4.02 21.60
CA ARG A 139 -8.90 5.21 22.26
C ARG A 139 -10.43 5.19 22.36
N ALA A 140 -11.12 4.76 21.31
CA ALA A 140 -12.58 4.61 21.32
C ALA A 140 -13.02 3.55 22.34
N GLY A 141 -12.25 2.46 22.46
CA GLY A 141 -12.48 1.37 23.40
C GLY A 141 -12.00 1.61 24.83
N GLU A 142 -11.57 2.81 25.19
CA GLU A 142 -11.05 3.06 26.54
C GLU A 142 -12.08 2.72 27.64
N PRO A 143 -11.64 2.07 28.73
CA PRO A 143 -12.54 1.47 29.70
C PRO A 143 -13.27 2.48 30.60
N LEU A 144 -12.81 3.73 30.65
CA LEU A 144 -13.44 4.79 31.42
C LEU A 144 -14.29 5.67 30.51
N VAL A 145 -15.54 5.89 30.86
CA VAL A 145 -16.48 6.81 30.19
C VAL A 145 -16.92 7.85 31.21
N CYS A 146 -16.75 9.13 30.89
CA CYS A 146 -16.99 10.22 31.84
C CYS A 146 -16.25 10.04 33.20
N GLY A 147 -15.10 9.37 33.20
CA GLY A 147 -14.31 9.09 34.41
C GLY A 147 -14.79 7.89 35.25
N VAL A 148 -15.82 7.15 34.81
CA VAL A 148 -16.28 5.91 35.48
C VAL A 148 -16.04 4.68 34.61
N PRO A 149 -15.83 3.49 35.18
CA PRO A 149 -15.76 2.25 34.41
C PRO A 149 -17.01 2.03 33.56
N ALA A 150 -16.81 1.55 32.33
CA ALA A 150 -17.84 1.26 31.33
C ALA A 150 -19.01 0.42 31.87
N ASP A 151 -18.70 -0.63 32.63
CA ASP A 151 -19.65 -1.53 33.26
C ASP A 151 -20.42 -0.90 34.44
N GLY A 152 -19.85 0.16 35.04
CA GLY A 152 -20.48 0.96 36.10
C GLY A 152 -21.25 2.19 35.60
N ALA A 153 -21.19 2.52 34.30
CA ALA A 153 -21.73 3.77 33.78
C ALA A 153 -23.25 3.91 33.98
N ALA A 154 -24.01 2.83 33.77
CA ALA A 154 -25.46 2.85 33.98
C ALA A 154 -25.86 3.05 35.45
N GLU A 155 -25.08 2.52 36.39
CA GLU A 155 -25.28 2.75 37.83
C GLU A 155 -24.91 4.19 38.21
N ALA A 156 -23.82 4.73 37.66
CA ALA A 156 -23.40 6.12 37.87
C ALA A 156 -24.48 7.12 37.40
N VAL A 157 -25.14 6.83 36.27
CA VAL A 157 -26.30 7.60 35.81
C VAL A 157 -27.48 7.50 36.77
N ARG A 158 -27.82 6.28 37.22
CA ARG A 158 -28.91 6.07 38.20
C ARG A 158 -28.64 6.74 39.55
N ALA A 159 -27.39 6.77 39.98
CA ALA A 159 -26.94 7.44 41.20
C ALA A 159 -26.83 8.97 41.05
N GLY A 160 -27.00 9.51 39.83
CA GLY A 160 -26.89 10.94 39.54
C GLY A 160 -25.47 11.50 39.57
N THR A 161 -24.44 10.64 39.60
CA THR A 161 -23.03 11.06 39.57
C THR A 161 -22.56 11.41 38.16
N VAL A 162 -23.23 10.87 37.13
CA VAL A 162 -23.01 11.19 35.71
C VAL A 162 -24.34 11.60 35.08
N SER A 163 -24.36 12.73 34.37
CA SER A 163 -25.55 13.12 33.58
C SER A 163 -25.73 12.19 32.39
N PRO A 164 -26.95 11.73 32.06
CA PRO A 164 -27.22 10.99 30.83
C PRO A 164 -26.73 11.70 29.56
N SER A 165 -26.84 13.04 29.52
CA SER A 165 -26.37 13.84 28.38
C SER A 165 -24.86 13.79 28.22
N LEU A 166 -24.12 13.85 29.33
CA LEU A 166 -22.65 13.78 29.33
C LEU A 166 -22.16 12.40 28.86
N LEU A 167 -22.85 11.34 29.31
CA LEU A 167 -22.58 9.98 28.87
C LEU A 167 -22.83 9.82 27.37
N ALA A 168 -23.96 10.34 26.87
CA ALA A 168 -24.30 10.30 25.45
C ALA A 168 -23.29 11.09 24.60
N ASP A 169 -22.84 12.25 25.06
CA ASP A 169 -21.84 13.08 24.36
C ASP A 169 -20.46 12.38 24.28
N ASP A 170 -20.00 11.75 25.36
CA ASP A 170 -18.73 10.99 25.38
C ASP A 170 -18.78 9.82 24.39
N ILE A 171 -19.86 9.05 24.40
CA ILE A 171 -20.06 7.92 23.48
C ILE A 171 -20.14 8.42 22.03
N SER A 172 -20.85 9.52 21.77
CA SER A 172 -20.95 10.13 20.44
C SER A 172 -19.59 10.61 19.92
N ALA A 173 -18.75 11.17 20.81
CA ALA A 173 -17.39 11.56 20.46
C ALA A 173 -16.51 10.35 20.08
N ARG A 174 -16.67 9.21 20.76
CA ARG A 174 -15.96 7.96 20.41
C ARG A 174 -16.42 7.37 19.09
N VAL A 175 -17.73 7.38 18.81
CA VAL A 175 -18.28 7.00 17.51
C VAL A 175 -17.69 7.87 16.42
N THR A 176 -17.70 9.19 16.62
CA THR A 176 -17.11 10.15 15.68
C THR A 176 -15.62 9.87 15.43
N LEU A 177 -14.85 9.59 16.50
CA LEU A 177 -13.43 9.22 16.38
C LEU A 177 -13.25 7.94 15.56
N PHE A 178 -14.03 6.91 15.85
CA PHE A 178 -13.98 5.63 15.14
C PHE A 178 -14.31 5.82 13.65
N ASP A 179 -15.42 6.48 13.33
CA ASP A 179 -15.87 6.66 11.94
C ASP A 179 -14.90 7.53 11.15
N THR A 180 -14.45 8.66 11.73
CA THR A 180 -13.47 9.54 11.09
C THR A 180 -12.15 8.81 10.82
N ALA A 181 -11.65 8.04 11.79
CA ALA A 181 -10.44 7.27 11.62
C ALA A 181 -10.62 6.17 10.57
N ALA A 182 -11.78 5.53 10.53
CA ALA A 182 -12.09 4.50 9.54
C ALA A 182 -12.17 5.08 8.12
N ASP A 183 -12.94 6.17 7.92
CA ASP A 183 -13.04 6.87 6.63
C ASP A 183 -11.68 7.35 6.15
N THR A 184 -10.90 7.98 7.04
CA THR A 184 -9.55 8.46 6.70
C THR A 184 -8.64 7.32 6.29
N THR A 185 -8.70 6.19 6.99
CA THR A 185 -7.86 5.02 6.71
C THR A 185 -8.26 4.35 5.40
N ASP A 186 -9.55 4.07 5.20
CA ASP A 186 -10.05 3.44 3.98
C ASP A 186 -9.74 4.30 2.74
N ASN A 187 -10.02 5.60 2.80
CA ASN A 187 -9.73 6.53 1.70
C ASN A 187 -8.24 6.66 1.43
N GLY A 188 -7.41 6.73 2.50
CA GLY A 188 -5.96 6.82 2.36
C GLY A 188 -5.36 5.57 1.72
N ILE A 189 -5.84 4.38 2.09
CA ILE A 189 -5.41 3.11 1.49
C ILE A 189 -5.87 3.02 0.03
N ALA A 190 -7.11 3.39 -0.27
CA ALA A 190 -7.63 3.39 -1.63
C ALA A 190 -6.84 4.33 -2.55
N GLU A 191 -6.51 5.53 -2.07
CA GLU A 191 -5.72 6.51 -2.81
C GLU A 191 -4.28 6.00 -3.06
N MET A 192 -3.64 5.38 -2.07
CA MET A 192 -2.30 4.79 -2.26
C MET A 192 -2.31 3.70 -3.33
N PHE A 193 -3.32 2.83 -3.35
CA PHE A 193 -3.46 1.84 -4.41
C PHE A 193 -3.81 2.46 -5.76
N HIS A 194 -4.61 3.53 -5.78
CA HIS A 194 -4.90 4.25 -7.02
C HIS A 194 -3.64 4.87 -7.62
N VAL A 195 -2.81 5.54 -6.82
CA VAL A 195 -1.54 6.11 -7.26
C VAL A 195 -0.58 5.04 -7.79
N LEU A 196 -0.47 3.89 -7.10
CA LEU A 196 0.33 2.76 -7.59
C LEU A 196 -0.22 2.20 -8.92
N GLY A 197 -1.53 2.09 -9.06
CA GLY A 197 -2.19 1.63 -10.29
C GLY A 197 -1.93 2.57 -11.47
N THR A 198 -2.13 3.87 -11.29
CA THR A 198 -1.90 4.88 -12.34
C THR A 198 -0.43 4.93 -12.75
N ALA A 199 0.50 4.86 -11.78
CA ALA A 199 1.92 4.75 -12.08
C ALA A 199 2.24 3.48 -12.88
N THR A 200 1.49 2.40 -12.69
CA THR A 200 1.66 1.17 -13.47
C THR A 200 1.14 1.34 -14.91
N ASP A 201 -0.03 1.95 -15.08
CA ASP A 201 -0.70 2.14 -16.37
C ASP A 201 0.03 3.13 -17.29
N ASP A 202 0.49 4.27 -16.75
CA ASP A 202 1.28 5.26 -17.50
C ASP A 202 2.57 4.66 -18.08
N LEU A 203 3.12 3.66 -17.37
CA LEU A 203 4.34 2.96 -17.74
C LEU A 203 4.07 1.79 -18.72
N ALA A 204 2.92 1.12 -18.60
CA ALA A 204 2.48 0.09 -19.56
C ALA A 204 2.06 0.68 -20.93
N GLY A 205 1.62 1.94 -20.96
CA GLY A 205 1.28 2.68 -22.19
C GLY A 205 2.49 3.02 -23.08
N GLY A 206 3.72 2.87 -22.57
CA GLY A 206 4.97 3.06 -23.30
C GLY A 206 5.45 1.79 -24.02
N ALA A 207 4.61 1.19 -24.87
CA ALA A 207 5.02 0.01 -25.62
C ALA A 207 6.26 0.27 -26.51
N PRO A 208 7.14 -0.72 -26.72
CA PRO A 208 8.17 -0.66 -27.75
C PRO A 208 7.58 -0.30 -29.11
N ILE A 209 7.98 0.82 -29.68
CA ILE A 209 8.05 0.91 -31.13
C ILE A 209 9.06 -0.17 -31.53
N ALA A 210 8.55 -1.32 -32.00
CA ALA A 210 9.37 -2.31 -32.66
C ALA A 210 10.17 -1.60 -33.76
N PRO A 211 11.47 -1.87 -33.92
CA PRO A 211 12.20 -1.32 -35.05
C PRO A 211 11.41 -1.70 -36.30
N SER A 212 10.99 -0.70 -37.08
CA SER A 212 10.24 -0.92 -38.30
C SER A 212 11.04 -1.91 -39.16
N ASP A 213 10.47 -3.08 -39.41
CA ASP A 213 10.96 -4.02 -40.41
C ASP A 213 10.95 -3.31 -41.76
N SER A 214 12.08 -2.69 -42.09
CA SER A 214 12.37 -2.09 -43.38
C SER A 214 13.70 -2.62 -43.84
N ARG A 215 13.72 -3.93 -44.08
CA ARG A 215 14.31 -4.59 -45.26
C ARG A 215 14.21 -6.09 -45.06
N SER A 216 13.15 -6.68 -45.62
CA SER A 216 13.24 -8.04 -46.14
C SER A 216 14.34 -8.06 -47.22
N GLY A 217 15.57 -8.27 -46.77
CA GLY A 217 16.71 -8.61 -47.60
C GLY A 217 16.47 -10.00 -48.15
N GLN A 218 15.89 -10.03 -49.34
CA GLN A 218 15.70 -11.18 -50.20
C GLN A 218 17.05 -11.92 -50.33
N LEU A 219 17.23 -12.98 -49.54
CA LEU A 219 18.25 -13.99 -49.78
C LEU A 219 17.84 -14.73 -51.06
N ALA A 220 18.30 -14.20 -52.20
CA ALA A 220 18.31 -14.94 -53.45
C ALA A 220 19.26 -16.13 -53.28
N LEU A 221 18.69 -17.29 -52.98
CA LEU A 221 19.29 -18.58 -53.27
C LEU A 221 19.47 -18.66 -54.78
N ALA A 222 20.66 -18.34 -55.28
CA ALA A 222 21.10 -18.82 -56.58
C ALA A 222 21.66 -20.24 -56.36
N GLY A 223 20.87 -21.23 -56.76
CA GLY A 223 21.36 -22.57 -57.05
C GLY A 223 21.84 -22.64 -58.50
N ASP A 224 22.91 -23.43 -58.69
CA ASP A 224 23.41 -24.15 -59.87
C ASP A 224 23.51 -23.43 -61.23
N GLU A 225 24.75 -23.19 -61.67
CA GLU A 225 25.49 -24.04 -62.63
C GLU A 225 27.01 -23.79 -62.55
#